data_AF-A0A8H7UIB3-F1
#
_entry.id   AF-A0A8H7UIB3-F1
#
_cell.length_a   1.000
_cell.length_b   1.000
_cell.length_c   1.000
_cell.angle_alpha   90.00
_cell.angle_beta   90.00
_cell.angle_gamma   90.00
#
_symmetry.space_group_name_H-M   'P 1'
#
loop_
_entity.id
_entity.type
_entity.pdbx_description
1 polymer ?
#
loop_
_entity_poly.entity_id
_entity_poly.type
_entity_poly.pdbx_seq_one_letter_code
_entity_poly.pdbx_strand_id
1 'polypeptide(L)'
;MDAKLPPFDSYSAALQQPLVLGTAFVSVGVFVSWYALWHVQGWATTDKQRAYVLSLLSSLLTTLGSIPLVYEISMNGWNLESIIAERWWTVVLSTFFATFLFLDLAIGVAFYRKRIDPLTGWIHHTVYMFTLAWVLKNRLASLFITMCSLEAPTFLLALGSIDSKLRHDYTFAVFFVSTRIMFHAYMIFATYLCPSITIGTTVALCVFFPLHCYWFYGFIQQQIRLSKKRKENPVVKAEKREPVNFRAEVAVPPEFTSPSTRVAARLSMPRLSKDDQLRLRRRLADLTARPLLNHMPDRFRNSSIDHMVNRFAGSSNVAVPAY
;
A
#
# COMPACT_ATOMS: atom_id res chain seq x y z
N MET A 1 -9.26 -28.03 -26.01
CA MET A 1 -8.17 -27.06 -25.80
C MET A 1 -8.40 -25.94 -26.78
N ASP A 2 -8.73 -24.75 -26.29
CA ASP A 2 -8.88 -23.59 -27.16
C ASP A 2 -7.51 -23.22 -27.74
N ALA A 3 -7.42 -23.10 -29.06
CA ALA A 3 -6.17 -22.81 -29.74
C ALA A 3 -5.66 -21.42 -29.32
N LYS A 4 -4.35 -21.29 -29.08
CA LYS A 4 -3.71 -20.01 -28.81
C LYS A 4 -3.86 -19.12 -30.04
N LEU A 5 -4.63 -18.04 -29.90
CA LEU A 5 -4.77 -17.03 -30.95
C LEU A 5 -3.44 -16.28 -31.15
N PRO A 6 -3.14 -15.85 -32.39
CA PRO A 6 -1.95 -15.05 -32.65
C PRO A 6 -2.04 -13.68 -31.95
N PRO A 7 -0.89 -13.05 -31.64
CA PRO A 7 -0.84 -11.66 -31.18
C PRO A 7 -1.57 -10.72 -32.13
N PHE A 8 -2.00 -9.56 -31.62
CA PHE A 8 -2.49 -8.48 -32.45
C PHE A 8 -1.34 -7.80 -33.19
N ASP A 9 -1.61 -7.40 -34.44
CA ASP A 9 -0.64 -6.72 -35.31
C ASP A 9 -0.16 -5.39 -34.71
N SER A 10 -1.02 -4.71 -33.95
CA SER A 10 -0.74 -3.41 -33.35
C SER A 10 -1.34 -3.27 -31.95
N TYR A 11 -0.80 -2.32 -31.17
CA TYR A 11 -1.37 -1.95 -29.87
C TYR A 11 -2.77 -1.34 -30.01
N SER A 12 -3.01 -0.55 -31.06
CA SER A 12 -4.33 0.03 -31.32
C SER A 12 -5.37 -1.06 -31.56
N ALA A 13 -5.07 -2.08 -32.37
CA ALA A 13 -5.97 -3.21 -32.59
C ALA A 13 -6.31 -3.95 -31.28
N ALA A 14 -5.31 -4.14 -30.40
CA ALA A 14 -5.53 -4.77 -29.10
C ALA A 14 -6.41 -3.91 -28.16
N LEU A 15 -6.18 -2.60 -28.10
CA LEU A 15 -6.89 -1.68 -27.19
C LEU A 15 -8.28 -1.29 -27.69
N GLN A 16 -8.53 -1.34 -29.00
CA GLN A 16 -9.82 -1.01 -29.62
C GLN A 16 -10.80 -2.19 -29.64
N GLN A 17 -10.43 -3.34 -29.07
CA GLN A 17 -11.36 -4.46 -28.92
C GLN A 17 -12.62 -4.01 -28.16
N PRO A 18 -13.83 -4.33 -28.65
CA PRO A 18 -15.07 -3.95 -27.98
C PRO A 18 -15.12 -4.41 -26.52
N LEU A 19 -14.59 -5.59 -26.22
CA LEU A 19 -14.52 -6.13 -24.86
C LEU A 19 -13.64 -5.27 -23.94
N VAL A 20 -12.49 -4.79 -24.43
CA VAL A 20 -11.57 -3.92 -23.67
C VAL A 20 -12.22 -2.56 -23.43
N LEU A 21 -12.77 -1.92 -24.46
CA LEU A 21 -13.41 -0.61 -24.33
C LEU A 21 -14.64 -0.66 -23.40
N GLY A 22 -15.51 -1.66 -23.60
CA GLY A 22 -16.69 -1.87 -22.77
C GLY A 22 -16.31 -2.14 -21.31
N THR A 23 -15.31 -2.99 -21.08
CA THR A 23 -14.81 -3.25 -19.72
C THR A 23 -14.22 -2.01 -19.08
N ALA A 24 -13.37 -1.26 -19.79
CA ALA A 24 -12.76 -0.04 -19.26
C ALA A 24 -13.83 0.98 -18.83
N PHE A 25 -14.87 1.18 -19.65
CA PHE A 25 -15.98 2.07 -19.31
C PHE A 25 -16.73 1.62 -18.05
N VAL A 26 -17.09 0.34 -17.95
CA VAL A 26 -17.75 -0.22 -16.77
C VAL A 26 -16.85 -0.13 -15.53
N SER A 27 -15.56 -0.46 -15.67
CA SER A 27 -14.56 -0.36 -14.60
C SER A 27 -14.42 1.07 -14.09
N VAL A 28 -14.44 2.08 -14.95
CA VAL A 28 -14.44 3.49 -14.54
C VAL A 28 -15.66 3.78 -13.67
N GLY A 29 -16.86 3.38 -14.11
CA GLY A 29 -18.08 3.52 -13.33
C GLY A 29 -17.99 2.85 -11.95
N VAL A 30 -17.46 1.62 -11.90
CA VAL A 30 -17.28 0.86 -10.65
C VAL A 30 -16.31 1.56 -9.70
N PHE A 31 -15.12 1.95 -10.15
CA PHE A 31 -14.11 2.57 -9.28
C PHE A 31 -14.50 3.96 -8.82
N VAL A 32 -15.09 4.79 -9.68
CA VAL A 32 -15.58 6.12 -9.31
C VAL A 32 -16.70 6.00 -8.28
N SER A 33 -17.67 5.10 -8.52
CA SER A 33 -18.78 4.86 -7.58
C SER A 33 -18.27 4.32 -6.24
N TRP A 34 -17.33 3.37 -6.27
CA TRP A 34 -16.69 2.82 -5.07
C TRP A 34 -15.97 3.92 -4.28
N TYR A 35 -15.14 4.73 -4.93
CA TYR A 35 -14.44 5.82 -4.26
C TYR A 35 -15.41 6.87 -3.70
N ALA A 36 -16.40 7.28 -4.49
CA ALA A 36 -17.41 8.24 -4.09
C ALA A 36 -18.21 7.75 -2.88
N LEU A 37 -18.59 6.47 -2.83
CA LEU A 37 -19.27 5.86 -1.67
C LEU A 37 -18.41 6.03 -0.40
N TRP A 38 -17.14 5.62 -0.44
CA TRP A 38 -16.24 5.73 0.70
C TRP A 38 -16.00 7.19 1.12
N HIS A 39 -15.98 8.10 0.15
CA HIS A 39 -15.78 9.52 0.39
C HIS A 39 -17.00 10.18 1.04
N VAL A 40 -18.19 9.97 0.47
CA VAL A 40 -19.46 10.55 0.94
C VAL A 40 -19.86 10.00 2.31
N GLN A 41 -19.66 8.70 2.55
CA GLN A 41 -19.97 8.08 3.84
C GLN A 41 -18.93 8.41 4.93
N GLY A 42 -17.81 9.06 4.56
CA GLY A 42 -16.76 9.42 5.51
C GLY A 42 -16.01 8.21 6.11
N TRP A 43 -16.07 7.04 5.48
CA TRP A 43 -15.35 5.85 5.95
C TRP A 43 -13.83 5.97 5.80
N ALA A 44 -13.37 6.72 4.80
CA ALA A 44 -11.96 7.07 4.60
C ALA A 44 -11.71 8.55 4.97
N THR A 45 -11.46 8.79 6.26
CA THR A 45 -11.28 10.15 6.80
C THR A 45 -9.89 10.73 6.53
N THR A 46 -8.85 9.89 6.52
CA THR A 46 -7.46 10.34 6.34
C THR A 46 -6.97 10.14 4.91
N ASP A 47 -6.03 10.96 4.46
CA ASP A 47 -5.36 10.80 3.16
C ASP A 47 -4.76 9.41 2.98
N LYS A 48 -4.25 8.82 4.07
CA LYS A 48 -3.71 7.46 4.05
C LYS A 48 -4.82 6.47 3.70
N GLN A 49 -5.97 6.52 4.38
CA GLN A 49 -7.07 5.59 4.09
C GLN A 49 -7.56 5.77 2.64
N ARG A 50 -7.75 7.03 2.21
CA ARG A 50 -8.21 7.37 0.85
C ARG A 50 -7.30 6.80 -0.24
N ALA A 51 -5.98 6.85 -0.04
CA ALA A 51 -4.99 6.30 -0.97
C ALA A 51 -5.04 4.77 -1.14
N TYR A 52 -5.76 4.04 -0.27
CA TYR A 52 -5.88 2.59 -0.37
C TYR A 52 -7.28 2.10 -0.74
N VAL A 53 -8.27 3.00 -0.92
CA VAL A 53 -9.67 2.61 -1.21
C VAL A 53 -9.78 1.87 -2.54
N LEU A 54 -9.17 2.40 -3.61
CA LEU A 54 -9.19 1.75 -4.92
C LEU A 54 -8.36 0.47 -4.92
N SER A 55 -7.17 0.53 -4.32
CA SER A 55 -6.26 -0.62 -4.21
C SER A 55 -6.91 -1.77 -3.46
N LEU A 56 -7.71 -1.51 -2.43
CA LEU A 56 -8.45 -2.54 -1.70
C LEU A 56 -9.37 -3.33 -2.64
N LEU A 57 -10.18 -2.65 -3.45
CA LEU A 57 -11.10 -3.30 -4.39
C LEU A 57 -10.36 -4.03 -5.50
N SER A 58 -9.37 -3.35 -6.11
CA SER A 58 -8.60 -3.88 -7.23
C SER A 58 -7.86 -5.16 -6.83
N SER A 59 -7.05 -5.10 -5.77
CA SER A 59 -6.26 -6.23 -5.29
C SER A 59 -7.12 -7.40 -4.81
N LEU A 60 -8.30 -7.15 -4.21
CA LEU A 60 -9.25 -8.20 -3.85
C LEU A 60 -9.73 -8.96 -5.10
N LEU A 61 -10.26 -8.25 -6.09
CA LEU A 61 -10.86 -8.87 -7.27
C LEU A 61 -9.82 -9.57 -8.14
N THR A 62 -8.63 -9.00 -8.31
CA THR A 62 -7.58 -9.64 -9.12
C THR A 62 -6.94 -10.82 -8.40
N THR A 63 -6.80 -10.77 -7.08
CA THR A 63 -6.38 -11.94 -6.29
C THR A 63 -7.39 -13.08 -6.43
N LEU A 64 -8.68 -12.80 -6.24
CA LEU A 64 -9.73 -13.83 -6.40
C LEU A 64 -9.79 -14.37 -7.83
N GLY A 65 -9.67 -13.49 -8.83
CA GLY A 65 -9.64 -13.88 -10.24
C GLY A 65 -8.43 -14.71 -10.65
N SER A 66 -7.31 -14.63 -9.91
CA SER A 66 -6.12 -15.46 -10.15
C SER A 66 -6.31 -16.91 -9.68
N ILE A 67 -7.19 -17.16 -8.68
CA ILE A 67 -7.33 -18.46 -8.02
C ILE A 67 -7.66 -19.59 -9.01
N PRO A 68 -8.62 -19.46 -9.94
CA PRO A 68 -8.93 -20.53 -10.89
C PRO A 68 -7.73 -20.94 -11.75
N LEU A 69 -6.89 -20.00 -12.17
CA LEU A 69 -5.72 -20.29 -13.00
C LEU A 69 -4.56 -20.88 -12.20
N VAL A 70 -4.33 -20.37 -10.97
CA VAL A 70 -3.34 -20.96 -10.05
C VAL A 70 -3.75 -22.39 -9.68
N TYR A 71 -5.04 -22.62 -9.45
CA TYR A 71 -5.58 -23.96 -9.23
C TYR A 71 -5.35 -24.85 -10.46
N GLU A 72 -5.67 -24.36 -11.66
CA GLU A 72 -5.49 -25.11 -12.90
C GLU A 72 -4.03 -25.50 -13.17
N ILE A 73 -3.06 -24.58 -13.04
CA ILE A 73 -1.65 -24.97 -13.17
C ILE A 73 -1.25 -26.00 -12.12
N SER A 74 -1.74 -25.87 -10.88
CA SER A 74 -1.39 -26.80 -9.81
C SER A 74 -1.92 -28.21 -10.06
N MET A 75 -3.13 -28.34 -10.62
CA MET A 75 -3.74 -29.62 -10.99
C MET A 75 -3.10 -30.24 -12.24
N ASN A 76 -2.52 -29.42 -13.11
CA ASN A 76 -1.80 -29.85 -14.31
C ASN A 76 -0.29 -30.00 -14.07
N GLY A 77 0.13 -30.34 -12.86
CA GLY A 77 1.55 -30.61 -12.54
C GLY A 77 2.45 -29.40 -12.73
N TRP A 78 1.93 -28.20 -12.48
CA TRP A 78 2.63 -26.92 -12.66
C TRP A 78 3.06 -26.66 -14.11
N ASN A 79 2.27 -27.14 -15.07
CA ASN A 79 2.47 -26.90 -16.50
C ASN A 79 1.78 -25.59 -16.95
N LEU A 80 2.57 -24.59 -17.34
CA LEU A 80 2.05 -23.30 -17.83
C LEU A 80 1.20 -23.41 -19.10
N GLU A 81 1.44 -24.42 -19.93
CA GLU A 81 0.67 -24.63 -21.17
C GLU A 81 -0.84 -24.75 -20.91
N SER A 82 -1.24 -25.19 -19.71
CA SER A 82 -2.66 -25.26 -19.31
C SER A 82 -3.37 -23.91 -19.31
N ILE A 83 -2.65 -22.80 -19.06
CA ILE A 83 -3.25 -21.47 -18.88
C ILE A 83 -2.85 -20.44 -19.93
N ILE A 84 -2.01 -20.79 -20.92
CA ILE A 84 -1.52 -19.84 -21.92
C ILE A 84 -2.63 -19.32 -22.83
N ALA A 85 -3.67 -20.11 -23.06
CA ALA A 85 -4.81 -19.68 -23.85
C ALA A 85 -5.51 -18.49 -23.17
N GLU A 86 -5.66 -17.39 -23.91
CA GLU A 86 -6.38 -16.20 -23.47
C GLU A 86 -7.87 -16.53 -23.29
N ARG A 87 -8.46 -16.05 -22.19
CA ARG A 87 -9.88 -16.23 -21.88
C ARG A 87 -10.54 -14.86 -21.83
N TRP A 88 -11.78 -14.77 -22.26
CA TRP A 88 -12.50 -13.48 -22.27
C TRP A 88 -12.51 -12.82 -20.88
N TRP A 89 -12.66 -13.60 -19.81
CA TRP A 89 -12.71 -13.07 -18.45
C TRP A 89 -11.34 -12.62 -17.94
N THR A 90 -10.23 -13.17 -18.45
CA THR A 90 -8.87 -12.72 -18.08
C THR A 90 -8.56 -11.38 -18.75
N VAL A 91 -9.07 -11.14 -19.96
CA VAL A 91 -9.04 -9.84 -20.63
C VAL A 91 -9.86 -8.80 -19.84
N VAL A 92 -11.05 -9.18 -19.36
CA VAL A 92 -11.89 -8.31 -18.51
C VAL A 92 -11.14 -7.90 -17.24
N LEU A 93 -10.61 -8.86 -16.48
CA LEU A 93 -9.88 -8.54 -15.24
C LEU A 93 -8.59 -7.75 -15.49
N SER A 94 -7.88 -8.03 -16.60
CA SER A 94 -6.66 -7.29 -16.94
C SER A 94 -6.98 -5.83 -17.26
N THR A 95 -8.08 -5.60 -17.98
CA THR A 95 -8.59 -4.26 -18.31
C THR A 95 -9.11 -3.54 -17.07
N PHE A 96 -9.78 -4.25 -16.18
CA PHE A 96 -10.20 -3.73 -14.87
C PHE A 96 -9.00 -3.25 -14.05
N PHE A 97 -7.94 -4.05 -13.98
CA PHE A 97 -6.71 -3.66 -13.30
C PHE A 97 -5.99 -2.48 -13.98
N ALA A 98 -5.94 -2.43 -15.32
CA ALA A 98 -5.39 -1.29 -16.06
C ALA A 98 -6.15 0.01 -15.75
N THR A 99 -7.48 -0.07 -15.67
CA THR A 99 -8.35 1.07 -15.32
C THR A 99 -8.08 1.54 -13.89
N PHE A 100 -7.87 0.62 -12.95
CA PHE A 100 -7.43 0.94 -11.59
C PHE A 100 -6.14 1.75 -11.57
N LEU A 101 -5.10 1.33 -12.29
CA LEU A 101 -3.80 2.03 -12.29
C LEU A 101 -3.93 3.49 -12.73
N PHE A 102 -4.73 3.72 -13.78
CA PHE A 102 -5.01 5.06 -14.29
C PHE A 102 -5.80 5.89 -13.27
N LEU A 103 -6.89 5.33 -12.72
CA LEU A 103 -7.74 6.05 -11.78
C LEU A 103 -7.07 6.32 -10.44
N ASP A 104 -6.23 5.43 -9.94
CA ASP A 104 -5.50 5.66 -8.69
C ASP A 104 -4.51 6.84 -8.82
N LEU A 105 -3.86 6.99 -9.98
CA LEU A 105 -3.06 8.18 -10.26
C LEU A 105 -3.93 9.42 -10.44
N ALA A 106 -5.01 9.35 -11.22
CA ALA A 106 -5.87 10.49 -11.49
C ALA A 106 -6.53 11.04 -10.21
N ILE A 107 -7.16 10.16 -9.43
CA ILE A 107 -7.77 10.51 -8.13
C ILE A 107 -6.68 10.88 -7.14
N GLY A 108 -5.54 10.20 -7.13
CA GLY A 108 -4.46 10.50 -6.22
C GLY A 108 -3.87 11.90 -6.42
N VAL A 109 -3.73 12.37 -7.66
CA VAL A 109 -3.28 13.73 -7.96
C VAL A 109 -4.28 14.77 -7.42
N ALA A 110 -5.58 14.47 -7.49
CA ALA A 110 -6.64 15.37 -7.04
C ALA A 110 -6.81 15.38 -5.50
N PHE A 111 -6.83 14.22 -4.85
CA PHE A 111 -7.28 14.08 -3.45
C PHE A 111 -6.20 13.76 -2.44
N TYR A 112 -5.08 13.14 -2.85
CA TYR A 112 -4.04 12.68 -1.92
C TYR A 112 -2.63 12.76 -2.52
N ARG A 113 -2.31 13.85 -3.23
CA ARG A 113 -1.06 14.00 -3.98
C ARG A 113 0.21 13.73 -3.16
N LYS A 114 0.20 14.09 -1.86
CA LYS A 114 1.31 13.86 -0.92
C LYS A 114 1.57 12.38 -0.60
N ARG A 115 0.65 11.49 -0.97
CA ARG A 115 0.73 10.04 -0.74
C ARG A 115 1.15 9.25 -1.98
N ILE A 116 1.23 9.89 -3.15
CA ILE A 116 1.76 9.24 -4.34
C ILE A 116 3.28 9.24 -4.24
N ASP A 117 3.84 8.11 -3.83
CA ASP A 117 5.27 7.89 -3.80
C ASP A 117 5.83 7.82 -5.25
N PRO A 118 7.03 8.38 -5.53
CA PRO A 118 7.62 8.31 -6.86
C PRO A 118 7.83 6.89 -7.38
N LEU A 119 8.27 5.97 -6.52
CA LEU A 119 8.58 4.60 -6.93
C LEU A 119 7.31 3.75 -6.96
N THR A 120 6.55 3.72 -5.87
CA THR A 120 5.40 2.80 -5.76
C THR A 120 4.12 3.32 -6.39
N GLY A 121 4.00 4.64 -6.59
CA GLY A 121 2.89 5.28 -7.28
C GLY A 121 3.24 5.51 -8.75
N TRP A 122 4.04 6.54 -9.04
CA TRP A 122 4.27 6.99 -10.42
C TRP A 122 4.94 5.96 -11.31
N ILE A 123 6.16 5.51 -10.94
CA ILE A 123 6.94 4.60 -11.78
C ILE A 123 6.22 3.25 -11.89
N HIS A 124 5.81 2.68 -10.76
CA HIS A 124 5.13 1.39 -10.75
C HIS A 124 3.86 1.40 -11.61
N HIS A 125 2.94 2.35 -11.42
CA HIS A 125 1.68 2.36 -12.17
C HIS A 125 1.90 2.62 -13.65
N THR A 126 2.82 3.54 -13.98
CA THR A 126 3.15 3.85 -15.39
C THR A 126 3.73 2.65 -16.10
N VAL A 127 4.70 1.96 -15.49
CA VAL A 127 5.30 0.75 -16.06
C VAL A 127 4.24 -0.34 -16.22
N TYR A 128 3.38 -0.58 -15.23
CA TYR A 128 2.32 -1.58 -15.34
C TYR A 128 1.27 -1.24 -16.41
N MET A 129 0.94 0.03 -16.65
CA MET A 129 0.07 0.43 -17.75
C MET A 129 0.66 0.02 -19.12
N PHE A 130 1.96 0.26 -19.33
CA PHE A 130 2.64 -0.19 -20.56
C PHE A 130 2.75 -1.71 -20.64
N THR A 131 3.05 -2.38 -19.53
CA THR A 131 3.07 -3.85 -19.47
C THR A 131 1.71 -4.44 -19.81
N LEU A 132 0.60 -3.87 -19.33
CA LEU A 132 -0.75 -4.33 -19.66
C LEU A 132 -1.10 -4.13 -21.13
N ALA A 133 -0.73 -2.99 -21.72
CA ALA A 133 -0.91 -2.78 -23.15
C ALA A 133 -0.14 -3.84 -23.96
N TRP A 134 1.08 -4.19 -23.53
CA TRP A 134 1.88 -5.26 -24.14
C TRP A 134 1.28 -6.65 -23.89
N VAL A 135 0.76 -6.93 -22.70
CA VAL A 135 0.07 -8.19 -22.36
C VAL A 135 -1.14 -8.40 -23.26
N LEU A 136 -1.98 -7.37 -23.43
CA LEU A 136 -3.16 -7.43 -24.30
C LEU A 136 -2.79 -7.61 -25.77
N LYS A 137 -1.77 -6.89 -26.25
CA LYS A 137 -1.26 -7.08 -27.63
C LYS A 137 -0.79 -8.52 -27.88
N ASN A 138 -0.12 -9.13 -26.91
CA ASN A 138 0.45 -10.47 -27.04
C ASN A 138 -0.49 -11.59 -26.57
N ARG A 139 -1.74 -11.27 -26.21
CA ARG A 139 -2.74 -12.21 -25.69
C ARG A 139 -2.27 -13.02 -24.48
N LEU A 140 -1.56 -12.34 -23.58
CA LEU A 140 -1.00 -12.93 -22.35
C LEU A 140 -1.88 -12.65 -21.13
N ALA A 141 -3.14 -12.25 -21.32
CA ALA A 141 -4.02 -11.83 -20.24
C ALA A 141 -4.22 -12.92 -19.18
N SER A 142 -4.32 -14.18 -19.57
CA SER A 142 -4.42 -15.30 -18.62
C SER A 142 -3.16 -15.43 -17.76
N LEU A 143 -1.97 -15.34 -18.35
CA LEU A 143 -0.73 -15.35 -17.59
C LEU A 143 -0.63 -14.15 -16.63
N PHE A 144 -1.04 -12.96 -17.09
CA PHE A 144 -1.08 -11.77 -16.24
C PHE A 144 -2.02 -11.95 -15.04
N ILE A 145 -3.23 -12.48 -15.25
CA ILE A 145 -4.18 -12.74 -14.16
C ILE A 145 -3.69 -13.82 -13.21
N THR A 146 -2.98 -14.85 -13.68
CA THR A 146 -2.28 -15.79 -12.80
C THR A 146 -1.27 -15.07 -11.90
N MET A 147 -0.53 -14.13 -12.46
CA MET A 147 0.39 -13.28 -11.69
C MET A 147 -0.33 -12.29 -10.77
N CYS A 148 -1.63 -12.02 -10.92
CA CYS A 148 -2.36 -11.20 -9.95
C CYS A 148 -2.52 -11.86 -8.57
N SER A 149 -2.17 -13.14 -8.40
CA SER A 149 -1.98 -13.73 -7.07
C SER A 149 -0.95 -12.96 -6.23
N LEU A 150 -0.03 -12.25 -6.89
CA LEU A 150 0.92 -11.32 -6.27
C LEU A 150 0.26 -10.11 -5.60
N GLU A 151 -1.03 -9.86 -5.82
CA GLU A 151 -1.76 -8.76 -5.19
C GLU A 151 -2.36 -9.12 -3.83
N ALA A 152 -2.31 -10.39 -3.42
CA ALA A 152 -2.80 -10.81 -2.09
C ALA A 152 -2.15 -10.03 -0.93
N PRO A 153 -0.83 -9.76 -0.92
CA PRO A 153 -0.20 -8.90 0.09
C PRO A 153 -0.68 -7.45 0.00
N THR A 154 -0.93 -6.93 -1.21
CA THR A 154 -1.46 -5.56 -1.41
C THR A 154 -2.85 -5.44 -0.80
N PHE A 155 -3.71 -6.45 -0.97
CA PHE A 155 -5.03 -6.49 -0.34
C PHE A 155 -4.93 -6.40 1.19
N LEU A 156 -4.07 -7.22 1.80
CA LEU A 156 -3.86 -7.18 3.26
C LEU A 156 -3.29 -5.83 3.73
N LEU A 157 -2.38 -5.23 2.95
CA LEU A 157 -1.82 -3.92 3.24
C LEU A 157 -2.86 -2.80 3.13
N ALA A 158 -3.72 -2.85 2.11
CA ALA A 158 -4.80 -1.89 1.90
C ALA A 158 -5.82 -1.98 3.03
N LEU A 159 -6.22 -3.21 3.38
CA LEU A 159 -7.14 -3.47 4.48
C LEU A 159 -6.61 -2.93 5.81
N GLY A 160 -5.35 -3.24 6.15
CA GLY A 160 -4.69 -2.74 7.36
C GLY A 160 -4.36 -1.24 7.34
N SER A 161 -4.36 -0.61 6.16
CA SER A 161 -4.19 0.84 6.00
C SER A 161 -5.49 1.60 6.16
N ILE A 162 -6.61 0.97 5.81
CA ILE A 162 -7.96 1.48 6.03
C ILE A 162 -8.36 1.33 7.50
N ASP A 163 -8.22 0.13 8.07
CA ASP A 163 -8.45 -0.14 9.48
C ASP A 163 -7.22 -0.78 10.13
N SER A 164 -6.61 -0.04 11.06
CA SER A 164 -5.46 -0.51 11.84
C SER A 164 -5.74 -1.77 12.67
N LYS A 165 -7.01 -2.04 13.03
CA LYS A 165 -7.41 -3.26 13.75
C LYS A 165 -7.29 -4.52 12.89
N LEU A 166 -7.44 -4.37 11.57
CA LEU A 166 -7.33 -5.46 10.61
C LEU A 166 -5.88 -5.70 10.15
N ARG A 167 -4.94 -4.88 10.62
CA ARG A 167 -3.53 -4.99 10.25
C ARG A 167 -2.85 -6.15 10.97
N HIS A 168 -2.47 -7.16 10.20
CA HIS A 168 -1.74 -8.33 10.68
C HIS A 168 -0.41 -8.49 9.92
N ASP A 169 0.69 -7.98 10.51
CA ASP A 169 2.00 -7.91 9.85
C ASP A 169 2.56 -9.31 9.50
N TYR A 170 2.30 -10.35 10.32
CA TYR A 170 2.73 -11.72 10.02
C TYR A 170 1.96 -12.32 8.84
N THR A 171 0.64 -12.14 8.79
CA THR A 171 -0.17 -12.59 7.66
C THR A 171 0.29 -11.91 6.38
N PHE A 172 0.49 -10.59 6.41
CA PHE A 172 1.07 -9.85 5.29
C PHE A 172 2.42 -10.45 4.84
N ALA A 173 3.33 -10.71 5.78
CA ALA A 173 4.66 -11.25 5.45
C ALA A 173 4.60 -12.65 4.83
N VAL A 174 3.76 -13.54 5.35
CA VAL A 174 3.56 -14.90 4.82
C VAL A 174 3.06 -14.83 3.38
N PHE A 175 2.00 -14.05 3.11
CA PHE A 175 1.49 -13.87 1.76
C PHE A 175 2.52 -13.20 0.85
N PHE A 176 3.30 -12.24 1.35
CA PHE A 176 4.33 -11.56 0.56
C PHE A 176 5.41 -12.54 0.11
N VAL A 177 5.94 -13.36 1.02
CA VAL A 177 6.97 -14.34 0.68
C VAL A 177 6.42 -15.41 -0.25
N SER A 178 5.24 -15.98 0.06
CA SER A 178 4.68 -17.07 -0.75
C SER A 178 4.36 -16.63 -2.17
N THR A 179 3.74 -15.46 -2.34
CA THR A 179 3.33 -14.97 -3.67
C THR A 179 4.46 -14.19 -4.34
N ARG A 180 4.85 -13.02 -3.80
CA ARG A 180 5.77 -12.07 -4.45
C ARG A 180 7.21 -12.53 -4.55
N ILE A 181 7.63 -13.48 -3.72
CA ILE A 181 8.98 -14.05 -3.78
C ILE A 181 8.96 -15.44 -4.40
N MET A 182 8.34 -16.43 -3.74
CA MET A 182 8.44 -17.82 -4.16
C MET A 182 7.67 -18.09 -5.46
N PHE A 183 6.38 -17.73 -5.51
CA PHE A 183 5.57 -17.96 -6.71
C PHE A 183 6.09 -17.14 -7.89
N HIS A 184 6.50 -15.88 -7.69
CA HIS A 184 7.10 -15.07 -8.76
C HIS A 184 8.40 -15.69 -9.30
N ALA A 185 9.32 -16.12 -8.42
CA ALA A 185 10.56 -16.79 -8.85
C ALA A 185 10.28 -18.08 -9.62
N TYR A 186 9.31 -18.87 -9.16
CA TYR A 186 8.84 -20.05 -9.88
C TYR A 186 8.30 -19.68 -11.26
N MET A 187 7.45 -18.65 -11.38
CA MET A 187 6.89 -18.22 -12.66
C MET A 187 7.97 -17.71 -13.63
N ILE A 188 9.03 -17.05 -13.15
CA ILE A 188 10.19 -16.70 -13.97
C ILE A 188 10.84 -17.96 -14.54
N PHE A 189 11.13 -18.94 -13.70
CA PHE A 189 11.74 -20.21 -14.12
C PHE A 189 10.83 -20.99 -15.08
N ALA A 190 9.54 -21.09 -14.77
CA ALA A 190 8.57 -21.83 -15.56
C ALA A 190 8.36 -21.17 -16.93
N THR A 191 8.31 -19.83 -17.02
CA THR A 191 8.22 -19.13 -18.30
C THR A 191 9.50 -19.27 -19.14
N TYR A 192 10.67 -19.31 -18.50
CA TYR A 192 11.94 -19.55 -19.19
C TYR A 192 12.00 -20.94 -19.84
N LEU A 193 11.42 -21.94 -19.18
CA LEU A 193 11.40 -23.32 -19.69
C LEU A 193 10.23 -23.63 -20.63
N CYS A 194 9.23 -22.76 -20.74
CA CYS A 194 8.03 -23.01 -21.53
C CYS A 194 8.22 -22.52 -22.98
N PRO A 195 8.32 -23.43 -23.98
CA PRO A 195 8.63 -23.04 -25.36
C PRO A 195 7.55 -22.17 -26.01
N SER A 196 6.30 -22.31 -25.58
CA SER A 196 5.16 -21.52 -26.10
C SER A 196 5.12 -20.08 -25.58
N ILE A 197 5.99 -19.73 -24.61
CA ILE A 197 6.10 -18.39 -24.04
C ILE A 197 7.32 -17.69 -24.62
N THR A 198 7.13 -16.45 -25.07
CA THR A 198 8.23 -15.65 -25.61
C THR A 198 9.21 -15.25 -24.52
N ILE A 199 10.50 -15.18 -24.85
CA ILE A 199 11.55 -14.70 -23.93
C ILE A 199 11.24 -13.31 -23.33
N GLY A 200 10.53 -12.45 -24.08
CA GLY A 200 10.08 -11.14 -23.59
C GLY A 200 9.23 -11.20 -22.33
N THR A 201 8.43 -12.26 -22.16
CA THR A 201 7.62 -12.49 -20.96
C THR A 201 8.50 -12.78 -19.74
N THR A 202 9.49 -13.66 -19.89
CA THR A 202 10.45 -13.97 -18.83
C THR A 202 11.24 -12.73 -18.45
N VAL A 203 11.71 -11.95 -19.43
CA VAL A 203 12.41 -10.68 -19.18
C VAL A 203 11.52 -9.71 -18.40
N ALA A 204 10.25 -9.56 -18.77
CA ALA A 204 9.32 -8.70 -18.05
C ALA A 204 9.18 -9.11 -16.58
N LEU A 205 9.00 -10.41 -16.29
CA LEU A 205 8.94 -10.92 -14.91
C LEU A 205 10.23 -10.68 -14.13
N CYS A 206 11.39 -10.95 -14.75
CA CYS A 206 12.70 -10.69 -14.15
C CYS A 206 12.90 -9.22 -13.75
N VAL A 207 12.39 -8.26 -14.54
CA VAL A 207 12.52 -6.83 -14.23
C VAL A 207 11.73 -6.44 -12.98
N PHE A 208 10.57 -7.05 -12.73
CA PHE A 208 9.75 -6.72 -11.55
C PHE A 208 10.22 -7.42 -10.27
N PHE A 209 10.90 -8.56 -10.38
CA PHE A 209 11.31 -9.35 -9.21
C PHE A 209 12.20 -8.60 -8.20
N PRO A 210 13.26 -7.87 -8.61
CA PRO A 210 14.08 -7.09 -7.68
C PRO A 210 13.29 -6.07 -6.86
N LEU A 211 12.22 -5.49 -7.42
CA LEU A 211 11.37 -4.53 -6.73
C LEU A 211 10.65 -5.20 -5.54
N HIS A 212 10.18 -6.44 -5.70
CA HIS A 212 9.56 -7.19 -4.60
C HIS A 212 10.58 -7.55 -3.51
N CYS A 213 11.79 -7.96 -3.89
CA CYS A 213 12.88 -8.21 -2.94
C CYS A 213 13.22 -6.95 -2.15
N TYR A 214 13.34 -5.80 -2.83
CA TYR A 214 13.61 -4.51 -2.20
C TYR A 214 12.50 -4.10 -1.22
N TRP A 215 11.23 -4.24 -1.60
CA TRP A 215 10.10 -3.95 -0.71
C TRP A 215 10.06 -4.86 0.51
N PHE A 216 10.33 -6.15 0.35
CA PHE A 216 10.37 -7.08 1.48
C PHE A 216 11.53 -6.75 2.43
N TYR A 217 12.71 -6.43 1.88
CA TYR A 217 13.82 -5.93 2.68
C TYR A 217 13.43 -4.69 3.49
N GLY A 218 12.78 -3.71 2.86
CA GLY A 218 12.27 -2.52 3.54
C GLY A 218 11.28 -2.84 4.66
N PHE A 219 10.39 -3.81 4.45
CA PHE A 219 9.48 -4.31 5.47
C PHE A 219 10.23 -4.93 6.67
N ILE A 220 11.23 -5.78 6.43
CA ILE A 220 12.05 -6.37 7.50
C ILE A 220 12.78 -5.29 8.29
N GLN A 221 13.41 -4.31 7.63
CA GLN A 221 14.07 -3.20 8.30
C GLN A 221 13.10 -2.39 9.17
N GLN A 222 11.88 -2.16 8.67
CA GLN A 222 10.83 -1.51 9.45
C GLN A 222 10.48 -2.32 10.71
N GLN A 223 10.34 -3.64 10.61
CA GLN A 223 10.02 -4.49 11.76
C GLN A 223 11.16 -4.50 12.80
N ILE A 224 12.41 -4.58 12.36
CA ILE A 224 13.59 -4.48 13.23
C ILE A 224 13.58 -3.15 13.99
N ARG A 225 13.35 -2.04 13.29
CA ARG A 225 13.29 -0.70 13.91
C ARG A 225 12.16 -0.60 14.94
N LEU A 226 10.98 -1.12 14.63
CA LEU A 226 9.85 -1.12 15.56
C LEU A 226 10.11 -2.00 16.79
N SER A 227 10.78 -3.13 16.61
CA SER A 227 11.20 -4.02 17.70
C SER A 227 12.19 -3.32 18.64
N LYS A 228 13.21 -2.64 18.10
CA LYS A 228 14.17 -1.85 18.91
C LYS A 228 13.47 -0.76 19.74
N LYS A 229 12.59 0.02 19.11
CA LYS A 229 11.80 1.07 19.81
C LYS A 229 10.92 0.51 20.94
N ARG A 230 10.40 -0.71 20.80
CA ARG A 230 9.63 -1.40 21.85
C ARG A 230 10.49 -1.83 23.02
N LYS A 231 11.76 -2.19 22.78
CA LYS A 231 12.72 -2.54 23.84
C LYS A 231 13.22 -1.30 24.59
N GLU A 232 13.35 -0.17 23.90
CA GLU A 232 13.83 1.11 24.47
C GLU A 232 12.77 1.85 25.30
N ASN A 233 11.48 1.58 25.09
CA ASN A 233 10.37 2.19 25.86
C ASN A 233 9.57 1.16 26.69
N PRO A 234 10.19 0.43 27.63
CA PRO A 234 9.47 -0.52 28.49
C PRO A 234 8.55 0.19 29.51
N VAL A 235 8.85 1.44 29.87
CA VAL A 235 8.26 2.18 30.99
C VAL A 235 6.77 2.55 30.77
N VAL A 236 6.35 2.87 29.54
CA VAL A 236 4.93 3.20 29.25
C VAL A 236 3.99 1.99 29.41
N LYS A 237 4.52 0.77 29.43
CA LYS A 237 3.74 -0.45 29.65
C LYS A 237 3.60 -0.82 31.12
N ALA A 238 4.48 -0.32 31.99
CA ALA A 238 4.44 -0.54 33.43
C ALA A 238 3.40 0.39 34.11
N GLU A 239 3.29 1.64 33.67
CA GLU A 239 2.36 2.63 34.22
C GLU A 239 0.88 2.30 33.94
N LYS A 240 0.59 1.56 32.86
CA LYS A 240 -0.78 1.07 32.55
C LYS A 240 -1.18 -0.22 33.30
N ARG A 241 -0.31 -0.74 34.17
CA ARG A 241 -0.50 -1.98 34.92
C ARG A 241 -0.50 -1.77 36.43
N GLU A 242 -0.70 -0.55 36.93
CA GLU A 242 -1.17 -0.45 38.30
C GLU A 242 -2.57 -1.09 38.37
N PRO A 243 -2.76 -2.15 39.17
CA PRO A 243 -4.08 -2.68 39.40
C PRO A 243 -4.87 -1.59 40.11
N VAL A 244 -5.92 -1.07 39.45
CA VAL A 244 -6.99 -0.37 40.15
C VAL A 244 -7.49 -1.35 41.20
N ASN A 245 -7.12 -1.10 42.44
CA ASN A 245 -7.43 -1.92 43.59
C ASN A 245 -8.94 -1.76 43.84
N PHE A 246 -9.74 -2.55 43.14
CA PHE A 246 -11.19 -2.59 43.29
C PHE A 246 -11.49 -3.37 44.58
N ARG A 247 -11.20 -2.75 45.72
CA ARG A 247 -11.67 -3.24 47.01
C ARG A 247 -13.15 -2.92 47.07
N ALA A 248 -13.94 -3.98 46.92
CA ALA A 248 -15.38 -3.99 47.01
C ALA A 248 -15.85 -3.39 48.34
N GLU A 249 -16.69 -2.36 48.26
CA GLU A 249 -17.63 -2.05 49.32
C GLU A 249 -19.03 -2.24 48.72
N VAL A 250 -19.66 -3.32 49.16
CA VAL A 250 -20.99 -3.76 48.77
C VAL A 250 -22.00 -2.96 49.57
N ALA A 251 -22.81 -2.16 48.89
CA ALA A 251 -24.11 -1.73 49.39
C ALA A 251 -25.09 -1.57 48.21
N VAL A 252 -26.25 -2.19 48.35
CA VAL A 252 -27.39 -2.25 47.42
C VAL A 252 -28.63 -1.98 48.29
N PRO A 253 -29.74 -1.36 47.81
CA PRO A 253 -29.99 -0.21 46.92
C PRO A 253 -30.97 0.78 47.64
N PRO A 254 -31.74 1.72 46.99
CA PRO A 254 -32.85 1.37 46.10
C PRO A 254 -33.12 2.34 44.92
N GLU A 255 -33.99 1.84 44.04
CA GLU A 255 -34.99 2.54 43.24
C GLU A 255 -34.60 3.44 42.06
N PHE A 256 -35.28 3.12 40.95
CA PHE A 256 -35.09 3.63 39.62
C PHE A 256 -36.17 4.68 39.35
N THR A 257 -35.78 5.96 39.32
CA THR A 257 -36.59 7.04 38.76
C THR A 257 -35.78 7.78 37.69
N SER A 258 -36.45 8.07 36.56
CA SER A 258 -35.99 8.69 35.28
C SER A 258 -35.30 10.08 35.41
N PRO A 259 -35.04 10.88 34.34
CA PRO A 259 -34.52 10.66 32.97
C PRO A 259 -33.31 11.59 32.64
N SER A 260 -32.81 11.50 31.39
CA SER A 260 -32.10 12.58 30.63
C SER A 260 -30.56 12.71 30.67
N THR A 261 -30.06 13.06 29.48
CA THR A 261 -28.86 13.89 29.19
C THR A 261 -27.46 13.26 29.33
N ARG A 262 -26.95 12.68 28.24
CA ARG A 262 -25.52 12.42 28.05
C ARG A 262 -24.77 13.74 27.78
N VAL A 263 -24.12 14.27 28.82
CA VAL A 263 -23.11 15.33 28.68
C VAL A 263 -21.82 14.69 28.18
N ALA A 264 -21.40 15.05 26.97
CA ALA A 264 -20.09 14.71 26.43
C ALA A 264 -19.02 15.56 27.13
N ALA A 265 -18.27 14.98 28.07
CA ALA A 265 -17.08 15.60 28.63
C ALA A 265 -15.97 15.68 27.56
N ARG A 266 -15.88 16.83 26.88
CA ARG A 266 -14.69 17.20 26.10
C ARG A 266 -13.55 17.48 27.08
N LEU A 267 -12.55 16.59 27.14
CA LEU A 267 -11.24 16.88 27.72
C LEU A 267 -10.60 18.04 26.95
N SER A 268 -10.81 19.26 27.43
CA SER A 268 -10.10 20.44 26.96
C SER A 268 -8.66 20.38 27.47
N MET A 269 -7.74 19.97 26.60
CA MET A 269 -6.30 20.16 26.87
C MET A 269 -6.04 21.66 27.09
N PRO A 270 -5.30 22.04 28.14
CA PRO A 270 -4.94 23.44 28.36
C PRO A 270 -4.22 23.97 27.12
N ARG A 271 -4.72 25.07 26.55
CA ARG A 271 -4.01 25.77 25.48
C ARG A 271 -2.74 26.37 26.10
N LEU A 272 -1.59 25.76 25.82
CA LEU A 272 -0.29 26.32 26.15
C LEU A 272 -0.18 27.73 25.55
N SER A 273 0.36 28.67 26.33
CA SER A 273 0.67 30.01 25.86
C SER A 273 1.64 29.93 24.68
N LYS A 274 1.66 30.98 23.82
CA LYS A 274 2.61 31.02 22.70
C LYS A 274 4.07 30.91 23.17
N ASP A 275 4.37 31.45 24.35
CA ASP A 275 5.71 31.40 24.95
C ASP A 275 6.06 29.99 25.42
N ASP A 276 5.12 29.26 26.00
CA ASP A 276 5.37 27.88 26.41
C ASP A 276 5.54 26.95 25.19
N GLN A 277 4.78 27.19 24.13
CA GLN A 277 4.97 26.49 22.85
C GLN A 277 6.35 26.76 22.25
N LEU A 278 6.83 28.00 22.34
CA LEU A 278 8.17 28.38 21.85
C LEU A 278 9.28 27.76 22.71
N ARG A 279 9.14 27.79 24.04
CA ARG A 279 10.07 27.15 24.98
C ARG A 279 10.15 25.64 24.76
N LEU A 280 8.99 25.00 24.54
CA LEU A 280 8.92 23.57 24.23
C LEU A 280 9.61 23.24 22.91
N ARG A 281 9.38 24.03 21.85
CA ARG A 281 10.04 23.85 20.54
C ARG A 281 11.56 24.00 20.63
N ARG A 282 12.05 24.99 21.39
CA ARG A 282 13.50 25.15 21.66
C ARG A 282 14.07 23.93 22.37
N ARG A 283 13.47 23.51 23.48
CA ARG A 283 13.91 22.32 24.23
C ARG A 283 13.93 21.07 23.35
N LEU A 284 12.91 20.87 22.50
CA LEU A 284 12.88 19.75 21.58
C LEU A 284 14.00 19.83 20.53
N ALA A 285 14.24 21.01 19.94
CA ALA A 285 15.33 21.21 18.99
C ALA A 285 16.71 20.96 19.63
N ASP A 286 16.91 21.45 20.86
CA ASP A 286 18.17 21.28 21.61
C ASP A 286 18.40 19.83 22.05
N LEU A 287 17.35 19.09 22.41
CA LEU A 287 17.46 17.69 22.85
C LEU A 287 17.56 16.69 21.70
N THR A 288 17.02 17.02 20.52
CA THR A 288 16.92 16.06 19.41
C THR A 288 17.74 16.46 18.19
N ALA A 289 17.47 17.63 17.62
CA ALA A 289 18.00 18.02 16.33
C ALA A 289 19.46 18.48 16.40
N ARG A 290 19.83 19.27 17.41
CA ARG A 290 21.19 19.81 17.53
C ARG A 290 22.27 18.77 17.83
N PRO A 291 22.07 17.79 18.72
CA PRO A 291 23.04 16.72 18.95
C PRO A 291 23.27 15.90 17.67
N LEU A 292 22.21 15.61 16.92
CA LEU A 292 22.32 14.89 15.65
C LEU A 292 23.09 15.69 14.59
N LEU A 293 22.84 17.00 14.49
CA LEU A 293 23.59 17.87 13.58
C LEU A 293 25.07 18.00 13.94
N ASN A 294 25.38 18.06 15.24
CA ASN A 294 26.76 18.14 15.71
C ASN A 294 27.57 16.86 15.45
N HIS A 295 26.90 15.71 15.28
CA HIS A 295 27.55 14.43 14.94
C HIS A 295 27.40 14.07 13.45
N MET A 296 26.82 14.96 12.63
CA MET A 296 26.61 14.73 11.20
C MET A 296 27.92 14.98 10.44
N PRO A 297 28.43 14.02 9.63
CA PRO A 297 29.62 14.25 8.80
C PRO A 297 29.42 15.43 7.85
N ASP A 298 30.44 16.27 7.66
CA ASP A 298 30.33 17.55 6.95
C ASP A 298 29.74 17.42 5.53
N ARG A 299 30.05 16.33 4.80
CA ARG A 299 29.49 16.06 3.47
C ARG A 299 27.96 15.96 3.41
N PHE A 300 27.30 15.78 4.56
CA PHE A 300 25.83 15.70 4.68
C PHE A 300 25.22 16.91 5.38
N ARG A 301 26.04 17.75 6.01
CA ARG A 301 25.58 18.97 6.67
C ARG A 301 25.51 20.09 5.63
N ASN A 302 24.36 20.76 5.55
CA ASN A 302 24.24 21.97 4.74
C ASN A 302 23.54 23.07 5.55
N SER A 303 23.79 24.32 5.16
CA SER A 303 23.25 25.50 5.84
C SER A 303 21.72 25.53 5.86
N SER A 304 21.05 24.88 4.89
CA SER A 304 19.59 24.79 4.84
C SER A 304 19.01 23.97 6.00
N ILE A 305 19.68 22.89 6.41
CA ILE A 305 19.25 22.05 7.54
C ILE A 305 19.42 22.82 8.86
N ASP A 306 20.54 23.52 9.03
CA ASP A 306 20.77 24.37 10.21
C ASP A 306 19.73 25.50 10.31
N HIS A 307 19.40 26.17 9.19
CA HIS A 307 18.34 27.17 9.14
C HIS A 307 16.96 26.61 9.48
N MET A 308 16.65 25.40 9.01
CA MET A 308 15.37 24.74 9.31
C MET A 308 15.23 24.46 10.80
N VAL A 309 16.27 23.91 11.44
CA VAL A 309 16.27 23.64 12.89
C VAL A 309 16.17 24.92 13.71
N ASN A 310 16.90 25.96 13.31
CA ASN A 310 16.83 27.27 13.98
C ASN A 310 15.47 27.95 13.80
N ARG A 311 14.86 27.87 12.61
CA ARG A 311 13.49 28.36 12.37
C ARG A 311 12.46 27.59 13.20
N PHE A 312 12.60 26.27 13.34
CA PHE A 312 11.74 25.45 14.19
C PHE A 312 11.85 25.84 15.68
N ALA A 313 13.08 26.13 16.15
CA ALA A 313 13.35 26.65 17.49
C ALA A 313 12.91 28.11 17.69
N GLY A 314 12.44 28.78 16.63
CA GLY A 314 12.06 30.19 16.67
C GLY A 314 13.24 31.15 16.87
N SER A 315 14.40 30.77 16.36
CA SER A 315 15.63 31.57 16.34
C SER A 315 15.92 31.96 14.89
N SER A 316 15.33 33.04 14.39
CA SER A 316 15.50 33.47 12.99
C SER A 316 16.83 34.18 12.70
N ASN A 317 17.58 34.61 13.73
CA ASN A 317 18.73 35.51 13.59
C ASN A 317 20.08 34.91 14.05
N VAL A 318 20.18 33.58 14.19
CA VAL A 318 21.46 32.97 14.58
C VAL A 318 22.30 32.79 13.32
N ALA A 319 23.46 33.46 13.28
CA ALA A 319 24.44 33.29 12.22
C ALA A 319 24.84 31.81 12.12
N VAL A 320 24.65 31.21 10.96
CA VAL A 320 25.09 29.84 10.67
C VAL A 320 26.55 29.91 10.25
N PRO A 321 27.47 29.12 10.82
CA PRO A 321 28.86 29.06 10.35
C PRO A 321 28.89 28.69 8.86
N ALA A 322 29.76 29.34 8.08
CA ALA A 322 30.04 28.89 6.74
C ALA A 322 30.84 27.57 6.85
N TYR A 323 30.22 26.47 6.41
CA TYR A 323 30.83 25.15 6.31
C TYR A 323 31.31 24.93 4.88
#